data_AF-X8K7Q6-F1
#
_entry.id   AF-X8K7Q6-F1
#
_cell.length_a   1.000
_cell.length_b   1.000
_cell.length_c   1.000
_cell.angle_alpha   90.00
_cell.angle_beta   90.00
_cell.angle_gamma   90.00
#
_symmetry.space_group_name_H-M   'P 1'
#
loop_
_entity.id
_entity.type
_entity.pdbx_description
1 polymer ?
#
loop_
_entity_poly.entity_id
_entity_poly.type
_entity_poly.pdbx_seq_one_letter_code
_entity_poly.pdbx_strand_id
1 'polypeptide(L)'
;MKKEVMTLAWEIAKRGAKRFGGSTVEYIAEAMKIAWGIVKSEQEETEHYNLKQWHAVEAKMRQAGKYGYANMLGEAKEVHFNEVMHKAGAYYGIEVIADGSNYGTYYISEKIWG
;
A
#
# COMPACT_ATOMS: atom_id res chain seq x y z
N MET A 1 7.10 5.64 7.82
CA MET A 1 8.16 4.61 7.92
C MET A 1 9.17 4.81 9.07
N LYS A 2 10.22 5.65 8.96
CA LYS A 2 11.28 5.73 10.02
C LYS A 2 10.72 6.08 11.41
N LYS A 3 9.72 6.96 11.47
CA LYS A 3 9.04 7.36 12.71
C LYS A 3 8.19 6.23 13.31
N GLU A 4 7.54 5.40 12.48
CA GLU A 4 6.74 4.26 12.93
C GLU A 4 7.63 3.15 13.49
N VAL A 5 8.75 2.84 12.83
CA VAL A 5 9.72 1.84 13.29
C VAL A 5 10.26 2.20 14.67
N MET A 6 10.67 3.45 14.87
CA MET A 6 11.17 3.91 16.17
C MET A 6 10.09 3.89 17.26
N THR A 7 8.86 4.25 16.92
CA THR A 7 7.73 4.21 17.85
C THR A 7 7.42 2.78 18.28
N LEU A 8 7.35 1.85 17.32
CA LEU A 8 7.11 0.44 17.55
C LEU A 8 8.27 -0.19 18.36
N ALA A 9 9.52 0.12 18.01
CA ALA A 9 10.70 -0.33 18.74
C ALA A 9 10.68 0.16 20.19
N TRP A 10 10.32 1.42 20.43
CA TRP A 10 10.21 1.97 21.78
C TRP A 10 9.15 1.24 22.61
N GLU A 11 7.99 0.94 22.01
CA GLU A 11 6.93 0.18 22.66
C GLU A 11 7.32 -1.28 22.95
N ILE A 12 8.01 -1.94 22.01
CA ILE A 12 8.55 -3.30 22.22
C ILE A 12 9.59 -3.30 23.35
N ALA A 13 10.49 -2.31 23.36
CA ALA A 13 11.52 -2.18 24.39
C ALA A 13 10.93 -1.92 25.78
N LYS A 14 9.89 -1.07 25.90
CA LYS A 14 9.16 -0.85 27.15
C LYS A 14 8.52 -2.14 27.67
N ARG A 15 7.91 -2.93 26.78
CA ARG A 15 7.30 -4.22 27.14
C ARG A 15 8.36 -5.21 27.62
N GLY A 16 9.53 -5.24 26.96
CA GLY A 16 10.68 -6.04 27.39
C GLY A 16 11.13 -5.68 28.80
N ALA A 17 11.44 -4.40 29.04
CA ALA A 17 11.84 -3.91 30.36
C ALA A 17 10.79 -4.17 31.46
N LYS A 18 9.49 -3.97 31.16
CA LYS A 18 8.39 -4.26 32.10
C LYS A 18 8.29 -5.74 32.46
N ARG A 19 8.55 -6.64 31.49
CA ARG A 19 8.36 -8.09 31.65
C ARG A 19 9.57 -8.79 32.26
N PHE A 20 10.77 -8.35 31.91
CA PHE A 20 12.02 -9.04 32.24
C PHE A 20 12.94 -8.24 33.16
N GLY A 21 12.56 -7.00 33.52
CA GLY A 21 13.41 -6.07 34.27
C GLY A 21 14.47 -5.40 33.39
N GLY A 22 15.24 -4.49 33.99
CA GLY A 22 16.22 -3.66 33.29
C GLY A 22 15.63 -2.36 32.74
N SER A 23 16.43 -1.63 31.96
CA SER A 23 16.05 -0.34 31.40
C SER A 23 15.59 -0.47 29.95
N THR A 24 14.63 0.35 29.51
CA THR A 24 14.14 0.35 28.11
C THR A 24 15.27 0.53 27.09
N VAL A 25 16.32 1.27 27.43
CA VAL A 25 17.47 1.52 26.56
C VAL A 25 18.25 0.22 26.28
N GLU A 26 18.31 -0.71 27.21
CA GLU A 26 18.98 -2.01 27.01
C GLU A 26 18.30 -2.86 25.94
N TYR A 27 16.99 -2.70 25.75
CA TYR A 27 16.21 -3.47 24.78
C TYR A 27 16.11 -2.80 23.40
N ILE A 28 16.55 -1.54 23.26
CA ILE A 28 16.23 -0.74 22.07
C ILE A 28 16.81 -1.32 20.79
N ALA A 29 18.02 -1.86 20.84
CA ALA A 29 18.70 -2.41 19.67
C ALA A 29 17.98 -3.64 19.11
N GLU A 30 17.52 -4.55 19.98
CA GLU A 30 16.78 -5.73 19.54
C GLU A 30 15.35 -5.39 19.14
N ALA A 31 14.71 -4.50 19.89
CA ALA A 31 13.39 -3.99 19.56
C ALA A 31 13.34 -3.30 18.19
N MET A 32 14.42 -2.62 17.79
CA MET A 32 14.57 -2.02 16.46
C MET A 32 14.58 -3.06 15.33
N LYS A 33 15.27 -4.18 15.50
CA LYS A 33 15.28 -5.25 14.49
C LYS A 33 13.90 -5.88 14.32
N ILE A 34 13.22 -6.13 15.44
CA ILE A 34 11.87 -6.69 15.45
C ILE A 34 10.90 -5.70 14.78
N ALA A 35 10.93 -4.43 15.18
CA ALA A 35 10.08 -3.40 14.59
C ALA A 35 10.30 -3.24 13.08
N TRP A 36 11.56 -3.29 12.63
CA TRP A 36 11.88 -3.26 11.21
C TRP A 36 11.30 -4.46 10.45
N GLY A 37 11.42 -5.68 11.01
CA GLY A 37 10.86 -6.89 10.42
C GLY A 37 9.34 -6.83 10.28
N ILE A 38 8.63 -6.34 11.31
CA ILE A 38 7.18 -6.17 11.29
C ILE A 38 6.77 -5.17 10.20
N VAL A 39 7.32 -3.95 10.23
CA VAL A 39 6.94 -2.89 9.27
C VAL A 39 7.23 -3.33 7.84
N LYS A 40 8.36 -4.00 7.60
CA LYS A 40 8.69 -4.51 6.27
C LYS A 40 7.70 -5.59 5.81
N SER A 41 7.32 -6.51 6.69
CA SER A 41 6.34 -7.56 6.36
C SER A 41 4.96 -6.97 6.04
N GLU A 42 4.51 -5.97 6.81
CA GLU A 42 3.23 -5.28 6.56
C GLU A 42 3.24 -4.53 5.21
N GLN A 43 4.38 -3.93 4.85
CA GLN A 43 4.57 -3.30 3.54
C GLN A 43 4.51 -4.32 2.41
N GLU A 44 5.26 -5.42 2.51
CA GLU A 44 5.25 -6.50 1.51
C GLU A 44 3.85 -7.11 1.35
N GLU A 45 3.11 -7.30 2.44
CA GLU A 45 1.71 -7.77 2.40
C GLU A 45 0.79 -6.77 1.69
N THR A 46 0.94 -5.48 1.98
CA THR A 46 0.17 -4.41 1.34
C THR A 46 0.47 -4.33 -0.17
N GLU A 47 1.74 -4.37 -0.56
CA GLU A 47 2.17 -4.35 -1.96
C GLU A 47 1.62 -5.58 -2.71
N HIS A 48 1.71 -6.77 -2.12
CA HIS A 48 1.19 -7.99 -2.70
C HIS A 48 -0.34 -7.97 -2.84
N TYR A 49 -1.05 -7.41 -1.86
CA TYR A 49 -2.50 -7.21 -1.94
C TYR A 49 -2.87 -6.27 -3.09
N ASN A 50 -2.20 -5.12 -3.22
CA ASN A 50 -2.43 -4.15 -4.30
C ASN A 50 -2.17 -4.77 -5.69
N LEU A 51 -1.11 -5.56 -5.85
CA LEU A 51 -0.81 -6.28 -7.09
C LEU A 51 -1.92 -7.26 -7.48
N LYS A 52 -2.46 -8.00 -6.50
CA LYS A 52 -3.60 -8.91 -6.75
C LYS A 52 -4.85 -8.15 -7.19
N GLN A 53 -5.15 -7.02 -6.54
CA GLN A 53 -6.28 -6.17 -6.93
C GLN A 53 -6.11 -5.60 -8.33
N TRP A 54 -4.89 -5.15 -8.67
CA TRP A 54 -4.53 -4.70 -10.01
C TRP A 54 -4.83 -5.75 -11.04
N HIS A 55 -4.24 -6.94 -10.94
CA HIS A 55 -4.44 -7.98 -11.94
C HIS A 55 -5.91 -8.39 -12.07
N ALA A 56 -6.67 -8.39 -10.97
CA ALA A 56 -8.10 -8.65 -11.00
C ALA A 56 -8.87 -7.59 -11.80
N VAL A 57 -8.56 -6.30 -11.62
CA VAL A 57 -9.21 -5.22 -12.38
C VAL A 57 -8.79 -5.22 -13.84
N GLU A 58 -7.51 -5.42 -14.13
CA GLU A 58 -6.99 -5.53 -15.48
C GLU A 58 -7.68 -6.67 -16.24
N ALA A 59 -7.88 -7.83 -15.60
CA ALA A 59 -8.63 -8.94 -16.15
C ALA A 59 -10.10 -8.59 -16.43
N LYS A 60 -10.79 -7.91 -15.49
CA LYS A 60 -12.17 -7.44 -15.69
C LYS A 60 -12.28 -6.46 -16.86
N MET A 61 -11.34 -5.51 -16.96
CA MET A 61 -11.28 -4.56 -18.09
C MET A 61 -11.12 -5.28 -19.42
N ARG A 62 -10.22 -6.28 -19.50
CA ARG A 62 -10.06 -7.09 -20.71
C ARG A 62 -11.33 -7.86 -21.06
N GLN A 63 -11.99 -8.48 -20.08
CA GLN A 63 -13.27 -9.18 -20.28
C GLN A 63 -14.37 -8.24 -20.79
N ALA A 64 -14.40 -6.99 -20.32
CA ALA A 64 -15.32 -5.95 -20.77
C ALA A 64 -14.91 -5.28 -22.09
N GLY A 65 -13.86 -5.75 -22.76
CA GLY A 65 -13.33 -5.17 -24.01
C GLY A 65 -12.65 -3.81 -23.85
N LYS A 66 -12.32 -3.40 -22.62
CA LYS A 66 -11.69 -2.12 -22.27
C LYS A 66 -10.16 -2.19 -22.36
N TYR A 67 -9.63 -2.65 -23.49
CA TYR A 67 -8.20 -2.92 -23.67
C TYR A 67 -7.30 -1.68 -23.48
N GLY A 68 -7.76 -0.48 -23.86
CA GLY A 68 -7.00 0.75 -23.65
C GLY A 68 -6.73 1.04 -22.17
N TYR A 69 -7.74 0.87 -21.30
CA TYR A 69 -7.58 1.03 -19.86
C TYR A 69 -6.74 -0.09 -19.24
N ALA A 70 -6.90 -1.33 -19.72
CA ALA A 70 -6.08 -2.45 -19.27
C ALA A 70 -4.59 -2.26 -19.61
N ASN A 71 -4.28 -1.76 -20.81
CA ASN A 71 -2.91 -1.45 -21.21
C ASN A 71 -2.33 -0.27 -20.40
N MET A 72 -3.13 0.78 -20.20
CA MET A 72 -2.74 1.93 -19.36
C MET A 72 -2.43 1.50 -17.92
N LEU A 73 -3.21 0.58 -17.35
CA LEU A 73 -2.89 -0.02 -16.06
C LEU A 73 -1.58 -0.81 -16.15
N GLY A 74 -1.43 -1.72 -17.11
CA GLY A 74 -0.22 -2.54 -17.26
C GLY A 74 1.09 -1.76 -17.46
N GLU A 75 1.01 -0.53 -17.98
CA GLU A 75 2.15 0.37 -18.17
C GLU A 75 2.38 1.33 -16.98
N ALA A 76 1.51 1.32 -15.97
CA ALA A 76 1.61 2.22 -14.83
C ALA A 76 2.83 1.89 -13.95
N LYS A 77 3.39 2.94 -13.33
CA LYS A 77 4.47 2.76 -12.35
C LYS A 77 3.94 2.42 -10.98
N GLU A 78 2.88 3.12 -10.58
CA GLU A 78 2.22 2.94 -9.30
C GLU A 78 0.71 2.96 -9.48
N VAL A 79 0.02 2.11 -8.72
CA VAL A 79 -1.44 1.99 -8.73
C VAL A 79 -1.91 1.91 -7.29
N HIS A 80 -2.82 2.82 -6.93
CA HIS A 80 -3.45 2.86 -5.61
C HIS A 80 -4.95 2.59 -5.72
N PHE A 81 -5.43 1.67 -4.89
CA PHE A 81 -6.84 1.37 -4.73
C PHE A 81 -7.40 2.23 -3.61
N ASN A 82 -7.97 3.38 -3.96
CA ASN A 82 -8.46 4.37 -3.01
C ASN A 82 -9.96 4.64 -3.23
N GLU A 83 -10.67 4.96 -2.15
CA GLU A 83 -11.98 5.60 -2.29
C GLU A 83 -11.75 7.06 -2.70
N VAL A 84 -12.33 7.47 -3.84
CA VAL A 84 -12.12 8.83 -4.37
C VAL A 84 -13.44 9.59 -4.32
N MET A 85 -13.42 10.74 -3.66
CA MET A 85 -14.56 11.65 -3.56
C MET A 85 -14.58 12.58 -4.78
N HIS A 86 -15.62 12.47 -5.63
CA HIS A 86 -15.83 13.39 -6.74
C HIS A 86 -17.14 14.18 -6.56
N LYS A 87 -17.31 15.28 -7.30
CA LYS A 87 -18.52 16.15 -7.24
C LYS A 87 -19.85 15.42 -7.46
N ALA A 88 -19.84 14.20 -8.02
CA ALA A 88 -21.00 13.40 -8.35
C ALA A 88 -21.21 12.19 -7.42
N GLY A 89 -20.52 12.14 -6.27
CA GLY A 89 -20.60 11.05 -5.28
C GLY A 89 -19.25 10.41 -4.98
N ALA A 90 -19.21 9.59 -3.91
CA ALA A 90 -18.08 8.71 -3.60
C ALA A 90 -18.12 7.51 -4.55
N TYR A 91 -17.01 7.23 -5.23
CA TYR A 91 -16.86 6.01 -6.01
C TYR A 91 -15.57 5.32 -5.57
N TYR A 92 -15.62 4.00 -5.40
CA TYR A 92 -14.40 3.21 -5.38
C TYR A 92 -13.72 3.36 -6.74
N GLY A 93 -12.47 3.78 -6.72
CA GLY A 93 -11.72 4.10 -7.92
C GLY A 93 -10.27 3.66 -7.81
N ILE A 94 -9.60 3.65 -8.95
CA ILE A 94 -8.17 3.38 -9.02
C ILE A 94 -7.49 4.68 -9.37
N GLU A 95 -6.51 5.05 -8.55
CA GLU A 95 -5.57 6.11 -8.83
C GLU A 95 -4.34 5.50 -9.48
N VAL A 96 -4.09 5.87 -10.73
CA VAL A 96 -2.98 5.37 -11.55
C VAL A 96 -1.97 6.49 -11.71
N ILE A 97 -0.72 6.25 -11.30
CA ILE A 97 0.42 7.15 -11.55
C ILE A 97 1.26 6.52 -12.66
N ALA A 98 1.13 7.09 -13.86
CA ALA A 98 1.93 6.69 -15.01
C ALA A 98 3.29 7.42 -15.01
N ASP A 99 4.38 6.67 -15.19
CA ASP A 99 5.74 7.20 -15.45
C ASP A 99 6.18 6.67 -16.80
N GLY A 100 6.18 7.57 -17.78
CA GLY A 100 6.39 7.28 -19.20
C GLY A 100 5.82 8.40 -20.07
N SER A 101 5.40 8.09 -21.29
CA SER A 101 4.91 9.03 -22.31
C SER A 101 3.65 9.83 -21.93
N ASN A 102 2.99 9.52 -20.79
CA ASN A 102 1.79 10.17 -20.29
C ASN A 102 1.98 10.57 -18.82
N TYR A 103 2.31 11.84 -18.59
CA TYR A 103 2.46 12.41 -17.26
C TYR A 103 1.07 12.75 -16.68
N GLY A 104 0.50 11.88 -15.86
CA GLY A 104 -0.81 12.16 -15.23
C GLY A 104 -1.25 11.17 -14.17
N THR A 105 -1.99 11.68 -13.19
CA THR A 105 -2.77 10.88 -12.24
C THR A 105 -4.15 10.64 -12.84
N TYR A 106 -4.53 9.38 -13.04
CA TYR A 106 -5.83 9.02 -13.60
C TYR A 106 -6.71 8.37 -12.54
N TYR A 107 -7.96 8.83 -12.46
CA TYR A 107 -8.99 8.21 -11.63
C TYR A 107 -9.92 7.40 -12.51
N ILE A 108 -9.93 6.08 -12.31
CA ILE A 108 -10.84 5.17 -13.00
C ILE A 108 -11.88 4.70 -11.99
N SER A 109 -13.16 5.01 -12.20
CA SER A 109 -14.24 4.56 -11.30
C SER A 109 -14.55 3.08 -11.52
N GLU A 110 -14.98 2.36 -10.49
CA GLU A 110 -15.41 0.95 -10.59
C GLU A 110 -16.40 0.65 -11.72
N LYS A 111 -17.30 1.60 -12.04
CA LYS A 111 -18.27 1.50 -13.15
C LYS A 111 -17.63 1.25 -14.54
N ILE A 112 -16.32 1.45 -14.68
CA ILE A 112 -15.60 1.23 -15.94
C ILE A 112 -15.28 -0.26 -16.16
N TRP A 113 -15.11 -1.03 -15.08
CA TRP A 113 -14.76 -2.47 -15.13
C TRP A 113 -15.75 -3.39 -14.40
N GLY A 114 -16.81 -2.83 -13.82
CA GLY A 114 -17.91 -3.54 -13.15
C GLY A 114 -19.21 -3.44 -13.92
#